data_AF-A0A7X6VC20-F1
#
_entry.id   AF-A0A7X6VC20-F1
#
_cell.length_a   1.000
_cell.length_b   1.000
_cell.length_c   1.000
_cell.angle_alpha   90.00
_cell.angle_beta   90.00
_cell.angle_gamma   90.00
#
_symmetry.space_group_name_H-M   'P 1'
#
loop_
_entity.id
_entity.type
_entity.pdbx_description
1 polymer ?
#
loop_
_entity_poly.entity_id
_entity_poly.type
_entity_poly.pdbx_seq_one_letter_code
_entity_poly.pdbx_strand_id
1 'polypeptide(L)'
;TAVVLINGLMKGGWSSALLFAISVTVGLAPEMLPLIMASTFAKGAVSMSRHKVIVRTLGAIQTFGEMDVLCTDKTGTLTEDKIVLERYMNLQGKEDMRILRHAFLNSYFQTGLKNLIDLAIINRANEHELNSIAGNYSRVDEIPFDFSRRRMSVVLTDQSGKRQLITKGAVEEIIAISSFVEMQGRVVPMNEENRRTALEVYEKHNAGGLRMIAVAQKNKVPGSDAFSVADERDMVLIGFIGFLDPPKESAGAAITALKEHGVRTVVLTGDSEGVAVKVCGKVGVKTSPILTGSDVERMEDASLLDAVESCDLFAKLSPSQKERVVKTFQTAGHTVGYMGDGINDAPALHQADVGISVDSAVDIAKETADIILLEKDLMVLEEGIIEGRRIFGNIMKYIKMAVSGNFGNMISVIIASIFLPFLPMLPVQILTQNLLCDFSQMGMPFDKVDNEYITKPRKWETQSIKSFMAYMGPLSSVFDILCFVVLWWAIGANTVELSPIFQSGWFVFGTVSQVLVIHIIRTAKTPFLQSRSSVPLLISTVMVAVISIVVGFSRLAVGIDMLSLPLSFAPWLALILVGYFLFSQVIKKFYIKRYGEWL
;
A
#
# COMPACT_ATOMS: atom_id res chain seq x y z
N THR A 1 24.87 -11.42 32.39
CA THR A 1 26.25 -11.40 32.95
C THR A 1 26.37 -10.53 34.19
N ALA A 2 26.02 -9.23 34.16
CA ALA A 2 26.10 -8.36 35.34
C ALA A 2 25.28 -8.87 36.55
N VAL A 3 24.05 -9.33 36.33
CA VAL A 3 23.18 -9.89 37.39
C VAL A 3 23.77 -11.15 38.02
N VAL A 4 24.44 -12.02 37.25
CA VAL A 4 25.10 -13.24 37.75
C VAL A 4 26.32 -12.88 38.60
N LEU A 5 27.14 -11.95 38.13
CA LEU A 5 28.34 -11.52 38.84
C LEU A 5 27.97 -10.82 40.15
N ILE A 6 26.99 -9.92 40.13
CA ILE A 6 26.54 -9.18 41.32
C ILE A 6 25.94 -10.15 42.35
N ASN A 7 24.97 -10.99 41.96
CA ASN A 7 24.33 -11.89 42.92
C ASN A 7 25.23 -13.05 43.34
N GLY A 8 26.08 -13.57 42.44
CA GLY A 8 27.03 -14.64 42.74
C GLY A 8 28.12 -14.20 43.72
N LEU A 9 28.67 -12.99 43.53
CA LEU A 9 29.71 -12.43 44.42
C LEU A 9 29.15 -11.91 45.75
N MET A 10 27.96 -11.30 45.75
CA MET A 10 27.40 -10.66 46.96
C MET A 10 26.59 -11.63 47.84
N LYS A 11 25.97 -12.68 47.27
CA LYS A 11 24.97 -13.52 47.98
C LYS A 11 25.34 -15.01 48.08
N GLY A 12 26.47 -15.43 47.51
CA GLY A 12 27.08 -16.74 47.80
C GLY A 12 26.44 -17.98 47.14
N GLY A 13 25.57 -17.82 46.14
CA GLY A 13 24.91 -18.93 45.44
C GLY A 13 25.01 -18.81 43.92
N TRP A 14 26.00 -19.47 43.31
CA TRP A 14 26.22 -19.40 41.85
C TRP A 14 25.08 -20.05 41.04
N SER A 15 24.50 -21.13 41.55
CA SER A 15 23.38 -21.83 40.90
C SER A 15 22.10 -21.00 40.92
N SER A 16 21.75 -20.39 42.06
CA SER A 16 20.58 -19.50 42.18
C SER A 16 20.77 -18.20 41.41
N ALA A 17 21.97 -17.62 41.40
CA ALA A 17 22.30 -16.45 40.58
C ALA A 17 22.20 -16.75 39.08
N LEU A 18 22.60 -17.96 38.65
CA LEU A 18 22.47 -18.41 37.27
C LEU A 18 20.99 -18.59 36.89
N LEU A 19 20.21 -19.31 37.70
CA LEU A 19 18.77 -19.50 37.48
C LEU A 19 18.04 -18.15 37.40
N PHE A 20 18.33 -17.24 38.33
CA PHE A 20 17.76 -15.90 38.33
C PHE A 20 18.12 -15.11 37.07
N ALA A 21 19.38 -15.14 36.63
CA ALA A 21 19.79 -14.45 35.42
C ALA A 21 19.17 -15.04 34.14
N ILE A 22 18.98 -16.37 34.09
CA ILE A 22 18.25 -17.02 33.01
C ILE A 22 16.80 -16.52 33.03
N SER A 23 16.12 -16.52 34.18
CA SER A 23 14.74 -16.03 34.31
C SER A 23 14.58 -14.56 33.92
N VAL A 24 15.53 -13.70 34.30
CA VAL A 24 15.54 -12.29 33.87
C VAL A 24 15.76 -12.19 32.36
N THR A 25 16.66 -12.99 31.79
CA THR A 25 16.93 -12.97 30.34
C THR A 25 15.73 -13.46 29.52
N VAL A 26 15.08 -14.53 29.98
CA VAL A 26 13.84 -15.06 29.38
C VAL A 26 12.73 -14.02 29.50
N GLY A 27 12.53 -13.45 30.69
CA GLY A 27 11.53 -12.41 30.92
C GLY A 27 11.78 -11.08 30.20
N LEU A 28 12.98 -10.86 29.64
CA LEU A 28 13.29 -9.70 28.81
C LEU A 28 12.83 -9.88 27.36
N ALA A 29 12.69 -11.12 26.89
CA ALA A 29 12.25 -11.39 25.53
C ALA A 29 10.74 -11.09 25.39
N PRO A 30 10.30 -10.42 24.31
CA PRO A 30 8.88 -10.23 24.04
C PRO A 30 8.28 -11.52 23.47
N GLU A 31 8.03 -12.50 24.34
CA GLU A 31 7.60 -13.86 23.97
C GLU A 31 6.28 -13.90 23.20
N MET A 32 5.35 -12.97 23.50
CA MET A 32 4.05 -12.87 22.84
C MET A 32 4.09 -12.12 21.49
N LEU A 33 5.23 -11.57 21.07
CA LEU A 33 5.31 -10.81 19.83
C LEU A 33 4.82 -11.61 18.60
N PRO A 34 5.23 -12.87 18.37
CA PRO A 34 4.76 -13.65 17.23
C PRO A 34 3.25 -13.88 17.25
N LEU A 35 2.67 -14.13 18.43
CA LEU A 35 1.23 -14.33 18.61
C LEU A 35 0.44 -13.04 18.35
N ILE A 36 0.91 -11.91 18.89
CA ILE A 36 0.28 -10.60 18.68
C ILE A 36 0.35 -10.20 17.21
N MET A 37 1.48 -10.41 16.53
CA MET A 37 1.58 -10.15 15.09
C MET A 37 0.62 -11.04 14.30
N ALA A 38 0.64 -12.35 14.52
CA ALA A 38 -0.22 -13.28 13.78
C ALA A 38 -1.72 -12.99 13.98
N SER A 39 -2.14 -12.72 15.22
CA SER A 39 -3.54 -12.38 15.53
C SER A 39 -3.96 -11.02 14.97
N THR A 40 -3.07 -10.03 14.99
CA THR A 40 -3.35 -8.70 14.41
C THR A 40 -3.41 -8.77 12.89
N PHE A 41 -2.51 -9.50 12.24
CA PHE A 41 -2.55 -9.72 10.79
C PHE A 41 -3.77 -10.52 10.36
N ALA A 42 -4.13 -11.60 11.08
CA ALA A 42 -5.33 -12.38 10.77
C ALA A 42 -6.61 -11.54 10.88
N LYS A 43 -6.76 -10.79 11.98
CA LYS A 43 -7.88 -9.85 12.16
C LYS A 43 -7.88 -8.79 11.05
N GLY A 44 -6.69 -8.28 10.72
CA GLY A 44 -6.47 -7.29 9.68
C GLY A 44 -6.93 -7.75 8.31
N ALA A 45 -6.49 -8.94 7.89
CA ALA A 45 -6.91 -9.57 6.65
C ALA A 45 -8.44 -9.77 6.58
N VAL A 46 -9.08 -10.15 7.69
CA VAL A 46 -10.55 -10.27 7.77
C VAL A 46 -11.24 -8.90 7.70
N SER A 47 -10.65 -7.85 8.26
CA SER A 47 -11.16 -6.48 8.16
C SER A 47 -11.05 -5.94 6.74
N MET A 48 -9.87 -6.13 6.12
CA MET A 48 -9.58 -5.74 4.73
C MET A 48 -10.50 -6.46 3.74
N SER A 49 -10.78 -7.75 3.92
CA SER A 49 -11.65 -8.49 3.00
C SER A 49 -13.09 -7.98 2.98
N ARG A 50 -13.58 -7.46 4.11
CA ARG A 50 -14.88 -6.78 4.19
C ARG A 50 -14.92 -5.48 3.40
N HIS A 51 -13.77 -4.84 3.22
CA HIS A 51 -13.57 -3.66 2.37
C HIS A 51 -13.05 -4.07 0.98
N LYS A 52 -13.29 -5.30 0.53
CA LYS A 52 -12.94 -5.78 -0.82
C LYS A 52 -11.42 -5.80 -1.12
N VAL A 53 -10.59 -5.85 -0.08
CA VAL A 53 -9.13 -6.00 -0.16
C VAL A 53 -8.74 -7.39 0.34
N ILE A 54 -8.23 -8.25 -0.54
CA ILE A 54 -7.76 -9.59 -0.18
C ILE A 54 -6.25 -9.55 0.02
N VAL A 55 -5.81 -10.05 1.19
CA VAL A 55 -4.40 -10.19 1.53
C VAL A 55 -3.94 -11.61 1.22
N ARG A 56 -2.97 -11.76 0.33
CA ARG A 56 -2.33 -13.05 0.04
C ARG A 56 -1.11 -13.28 0.94
N THR A 57 -0.32 -12.24 1.16
CA THR A 57 0.87 -12.28 2.03
C THR A 57 0.60 -11.46 3.28
N LEU A 58 0.47 -12.09 4.45
CA LEU A 58 0.13 -11.38 5.71
C LEU A 58 1.15 -10.28 6.07
N GLY A 59 2.44 -10.48 5.77
CA GLY A 59 3.47 -9.47 6.01
C GLY A 59 3.28 -8.19 5.19
N ALA A 60 2.66 -8.29 4.01
CA ALA A 60 2.43 -7.14 3.14
C ALA A 60 1.40 -6.14 3.70
N ILE A 61 0.57 -6.55 4.68
CA ILE A 61 -0.36 -5.65 5.39
C ILE A 61 0.39 -4.46 5.99
N GLN A 62 1.55 -4.72 6.59
CA GLN A 62 2.37 -3.67 7.17
C GLN A 62 2.86 -2.75 6.07
N THR A 63 3.56 -3.29 5.09
CA THR A 63 4.14 -2.53 3.97
C THR A 63 3.10 -1.69 3.24
N PHE A 64 1.89 -2.22 3.08
CA PHE A 64 0.76 -1.52 2.50
C PHE A 64 0.32 -0.30 3.32
N GLY A 65 0.37 -0.38 4.65
CA GLY A 65 0.13 0.77 5.53
C GLY A 65 1.29 1.77 5.56
N GLU A 66 2.54 1.29 5.41
CA GLU A 66 3.76 2.13 5.39
C GLU A 66 3.97 2.85 4.06
N MET A 67 3.31 2.39 2.99
CA MET A 67 3.43 2.93 1.63
C MET A 67 3.24 4.45 1.60
N ASP A 68 4.18 5.14 0.98
CA ASP A 68 4.20 6.58 0.74
C ASP A 68 4.26 6.95 -0.74
N VAL A 69 4.62 6.00 -1.62
CA VAL A 69 4.53 6.15 -3.08
C VAL A 69 3.72 5.00 -3.68
N LEU A 70 2.68 5.34 -4.43
CA LEU A 70 1.91 4.40 -5.24
C LEU A 70 2.26 4.61 -6.72
N CYS A 71 3.02 3.67 -7.27
CA CYS A 71 3.21 3.53 -8.71
C CYS A 71 1.99 2.80 -9.31
N THR A 72 1.43 3.31 -10.41
CA THR A 72 0.26 2.68 -11.04
C THR A 72 0.30 2.77 -12.56
N ASP A 73 -0.17 1.73 -13.25
CA ASP A 73 -0.44 1.86 -14.68
C ASP A 73 -1.69 2.74 -14.91
N LYS A 74 -1.71 3.46 -16.02
CA LYS A 74 -2.83 4.30 -16.44
C LYS A 74 -4.01 3.44 -16.91
N THR A 75 -3.75 2.48 -17.79
CA THR A 75 -4.82 1.74 -18.50
C THR A 75 -5.54 0.83 -17.52
N GLY A 76 -6.86 0.99 -17.45
CA GLY A 76 -7.72 0.19 -16.61
C GLY A 76 -7.65 0.50 -15.11
N THR A 77 -6.56 1.08 -14.59
CA THR A 77 -6.52 1.55 -13.20
C THR A 77 -7.11 2.95 -13.08
N LEU A 78 -6.58 3.93 -13.81
CA LEU A 78 -7.09 5.31 -13.83
C LEU A 78 -8.22 5.51 -14.84
N THR A 79 -8.29 4.64 -15.84
CA THR A 79 -9.29 4.69 -16.91
C THR A 79 -10.26 3.53 -16.82
N GLU A 80 -11.41 3.64 -17.48
CA GLU A 80 -12.45 2.60 -17.46
C GLU A 80 -12.07 1.32 -18.21
N ASP A 81 -10.93 1.30 -18.91
CA ASP A 81 -10.57 0.21 -19.84
C ASP A 81 -11.62 0.04 -20.95
N LYS A 82 -12.30 1.13 -21.28
CA LYS A 82 -13.34 1.19 -22.32
C LYS A 82 -12.88 2.15 -23.39
N ILE A 83 -12.50 1.61 -24.52
CA ILE A 83 -12.18 2.41 -25.70
C ILE A 83 -13.48 2.93 -26.30
N VAL A 84 -13.63 4.25 -26.34
CA VAL A 84 -14.78 4.93 -26.96
C VAL A 84 -14.32 5.69 -28.19
N LEU A 85 -15.08 5.61 -29.28
CA LEU A 85 -14.82 6.41 -30.49
C LEU A 85 -15.36 7.81 -30.28
N GLU A 86 -14.46 8.76 -30.03
CA GLU A 86 -14.80 10.16 -29.75
C GLU A 86 -14.97 10.97 -31.05
N ARG A 87 -14.05 10.80 -32.01
CA ARG A 87 -14.00 11.61 -33.24
C ARG A 87 -13.81 10.75 -34.49
N TYR A 88 -14.42 11.16 -35.60
CA TYR A 88 -14.18 10.61 -36.93
C TYR A 88 -14.05 11.78 -37.92
N MET A 89 -12.85 12.06 -38.41
CA MET A 89 -12.50 13.36 -38.99
C MET A 89 -11.75 13.24 -40.30
N ASN A 90 -12.06 14.13 -41.24
CA ASN A 90 -11.29 14.27 -42.47
C ASN A 90 -9.92 14.92 -42.21
N LEU A 91 -9.13 15.09 -43.28
CA LEU A 91 -7.78 15.67 -43.21
C LEU A 91 -7.74 17.15 -42.80
N GLN A 92 -8.90 17.81 -42.67
CA GLN A 92 -9.00 19.17 -42.10
C GLN A 92 -9.47 19.17 -40.64
N GLY A 93 -9.64 18.00 -40.02
CA GLY A 93 -10.13 17.85 -38.65
C GLY A 93 -11.63 18.12 -38.50
N LYS A 94 -12.42 18.10 -39.59
CA LYS A 94 -13.88 18.21 -39.53
C LYS A 94 -14.51 16.82 -39.48
N GLU A 95 -15.59 16.67 -38.72
CA GLU A 95 -16.30 15.40 -38.65
C GLU A 95 -16.88 14.99 -40.01
N ASP A 96 -16.66 13.73 -40.39
CA ASP A 96 -17.10 13.19 -41.66
C ASP A 96 -17.59 11.74 -41.51
N MET A 97 -18.91 11.56 -41.60
CA MET A 97 -19.60 10.28 -41.47
C MET A 97 -19.09 9.21 -42.45
N ARG A 98 -18.53 9.63 -43.59
CA ARG A 98 -17.95 8.69 -44.55
C ARG A 98 -16.78 7.92 -43.95
N ILE A 99 -15.99 8.55 -43.09
CA ILE A 99 -14.80 7.94 -42.49
C ILE A 99 -15.23 6.90 -41.47
N LEU A 100 -16.23 7.22 -40.64
CA LEU A 100 -16.85 6.26 -39.73
C LEU A 100 -17.41 5.06 -40.51
N ARG A 101 -18.10 5.30 -41.63
CA ARG A 101 -18.60 4.22 -42.50
C ARG A 101 -17.49 3.31 -43.02
N HIS A 102 -16.37 3.84 -43.48
CA HIS A 102 -15.28 3.00 -44.00
C HIS A 102 -14.60 2.21 -42.88
N ALA A 103 -14.36 2.82 -41.72
CA ALA A 103 -13.82 2.09 -40.58
C ALA A 103 -14.79 1.04 -40.04
N PHE A 104 -16.09 1.31 -40.05
CA PHE A 104 -17.13 0.33 -39.73
C PHE A 104 -17.06 -0.85 -40.69
N LEU A 105 -17.04 -0.62 -42.00
CA LEU A 105 -16.92 -1.67 -43.00
C LEU A 105 -15.64 -2.52 -42.79
N ASN A 106 -14.52 -1.89 -42.44
CA ASN A 106 -13.30 -2.62 -42.11
C ASN A 106 -13.45 -3.48 -40.84
N SER A 107 -13.99 -2.91 -39.76
CA SER A 107 -14.12 -3.59 -38.45
C SER A 107 -15.23 -4.65 -38.43
N TYR A 108 -16.29 -4.46 -39.21
CA TYR A 108 -17.43 -5.36 -39.27
C TYR A 108 -17.10 -6.66 -40.02
N PHE A 109 -16.42 -6.55 -41.18
CA PHE A 109 -16.13 -7.66 -42.08
C PHE A 109 -14.82 -8.42 -41.78
N GLN A 110 -14.01 -7.94 -40.84
CA GLN A 110 -12.85 -8.67 -40.33
C GLN A 110 -13.25 -10.03 -39.74
N THR A 111 -12.52 -11.11 -40.08
CA THR A 111 -12.77 -12.45 -39.52
C THR A 111 -12.04 -12.73 -38.21
N GLY A 112 -10.95 -12.01 -37.94
CA GLY A 112 -10.19 -12.17 -36.69
C GLY A 112 -10.97 -11.74 -35.43
N LEU A 113 -10.40 -12.05 -34.26
CA LEU A 113 -10.92 -11.55 -32.98
C LEU A 113 -10.99 -10.02 -32.99
N LYS A 114 -12.21 -9.49 -32.83
CA LYS A 114 -12.46 -8.05 -32.76
C LYS A 114 -11.86 -7.50 -31.49
N ASN A 115 -10.96 -6.54 -31.62
CA ASN A 115 -10.36 -5.86 -30.46
C ASN A 115 -11.30 -4.76 -29.93
N LEU A 116 -10.93 -4.13 -28.81
CA LEU A 116 -11.73 -3.04 -28.20
C LEU A 116 -11.93 -1.84 -29.14
N ILE A 117 -10.97 -1.56 -30.03
CA ILE A 117 -11.08 -0.50 -31.04
C ILE A 117 -12.14 -0.85 -32.09
N ASP A 118 -12.15 -2.09 -32.57
CA ASP A 118 -13.11 -2.59 -33.56
C ASP A 118 -14.53 -2.53 -33.00
N LEU A 119 -14.70 -2.95 -31.74
CA LEU A 119 -15.97 -2.88 -31.03
C LEU A 119 -16.42 -1.43 -30.83
N ALA A 120 -15.50 -0.51 -30.48
CA ALA A 120 -15.81 0.91 -30.35
C ALA A 120 -16.31 1.53 -31.66
N ILE A 121 -15.68 1.17 -32.80
CA ILE A 121 -16.12 1.61 -34.13
C ILE A 121 -17.51 1.05 -34.45
N ILE A 122 -17.74 -0.25 -34.22
CA ILE A 122 -19.03 -0.90 -34.50
C ILE A 122 -20.14 -0.29 -33.64
N ASN A 123 -19.92 -0.13 -32.34
CA ASN A 123 -20.92 0.44 -31.44
C ASN A 123 -21.31 1.87 -31.85
N ARG A 124 -20.31 2.71 -32.17
CA ARG A 124 -20.55 4.07 -32.65
C ARG A 124 -21.25 4.11 -34.01
N ALA A 125 -20.94 3.16 -34.90
CA ALA A 125 -21.62 3.04 -36.18
C ALA A 125 -23.08 2.58 -36.03
N ASN A 126 -23.38 1.75 -35.02
CA ASN A 126 -24.74 1.31 -34.69
C ASN A 126 -25.61 2.46 -34.19
N GLU A 127 -25.05 3.38 -33.38
CA GLU A 127 -25.73 4.62 -32.95
C GLU A 127 -26.17 5.49 -34.14
N HIS A 128 -25.47 5.38 -35.27
CA HIS A 128 -25.79 6.08 -36.52
C HIS A 128 -26.48 5.19 -37.57
N GLU A 129 -27.03 4.04 -37.16
CA GLU A 129 -27.79 3.10 -38.01
C GLU A 129 -27.04 2.55 -39.24
N LEU A 130 -25.70 2.57 -39.21
CA LEU A 130 -24.85 2.10 -40.32
C LEU A 130 -24.84 0.56 -40.47
N ASN A 131 -25.51 -0.20 -39.60
CA ASN A 131 -25.67 -1.64 -39.81
C ASN A 131 -26.47 -1.98 -41.06
N SER A 132 -27.41 -1.13 -41.45
CA SER A 132 -28.27 -1.34 -42.62
C SER A 132 -27.48 -1.45 -43.93
N ILE A 133 -26.37 -0.72 -44.05
CA ILE A 133 -25.50 -0.74 -45.24
C ILE A 133 -24.56 -1.94 -45.29
N ALA A 134 -24.37 -2.69 -44.20
CA ALA A 134 -23.52 -3.88 -44.21
C ALA A 134 -24.06 -4.95 -45.18
N GLY A 135 -25.38 -5.09 -45.30
CA GLY A 135 -26.02 -6.02 -46.25
C GLY A 135 -25.77 -5.70 -47.73
N ASN A 136 -25.26 -4.50 -48.04
CA ASN A 136 -24.93 -4.09 -49.40
C ASN A 136 -23.52 -4.49 -49.85
N TYR A 137 -22.73 -5.10 -48.95
CA TYR A 137 -21.36 -5.49 -49.22
C TYR A 137 -21.14 -6.98 -48.97
N SER A 138 -20.37 -7.61 -49.86
CA SER A 138 -19.82 -8.95 -49.66
C SER A 138 -18.30 -8.86 -49.51
N ARG A 139 -17.76 -9.50 -48.47
CA ARG A 139 -16.31 -9.63 -48.34
C ARG A 139 -15.77 -10.61 -49.38
N VAL A 140 -14.71 -10.19 -50.06
CA VAL A 140 -13.95 -11.02 -51.00
C VAL A 140 -12.77 -11.66 -50.28
N ASP A 141 -11.98 -10.86 -49.57
CA ASP A 141 -10.76 -11.29 -48.89
C ASP A 141 -10.40 -10.32 -47.75
N GLU A 142 -9.40 -10.68 -46.95
CA GLU A 142 -8.81 -9.81 -45.93
C GLU A 142 -7.29 -9.96 -45.86
N ILE A 143 -6.61 -8.88 -45.46
CA ILE A 143 -5.21 -8.90 -45.08
C ILE A 143 -5.17 -8.68 -43.56
N PRO A 144 -5.02 -9.76 -42.76
CA PRO A 144 -5.19 -9.72 -41.31
C PRO A 144 -4.15 -8.84 -40.65
N PHE A 145 -4.46 -8.31 -39.46
CA PHE A 145 -3.55 -7.43 -38.73
C PHE A 145 -2.20 -8.11 -38.48
N ASP A 146 -1.12 -7.38 -38.72
CA ASP A 146 0.24 -7.82 -38.43
C ASP A 146 0.96 -6.73 -37.62
N PHE A 147 1.57 -7.17 -36.52
CA PHE A 147 2.23 -6.33 -35.53
C PHE A 147 3.43 -5.55 -36.09
N SER A 148 4.08 -6.07 -37.14
CA SER A 148 5.20 -5.42 -37.81
C SER A 148 4.74 -4.22 -38.63
N ARG A 149 3.61 -4.37 -39.33
CA ARG A 149 3.03 -3.36 -40.23
C ARG A 149 1.97 -2.46 -39.58
N ARG A 150 1.49 -2.83 -38.39
CA ARG A 150 0.53 -2.11 -37.52
C ARG A 150 -0.73 -1.63 -38.24
N ARG A 151 -1.22 -2.40 -39.22
CA ARG A 151 -2.40 -2.10 -40.02
C ARG A 151 -3.09 -3.38 -40.50
N MET A 152 -4.32 -3.25 -40.98
CA MET A 152 -5.11 -4.34 -41.54
C MET A 152 -6.07 -3.86 -42.63
N SER A 153 -6.44 -4.77 -43.53
CA SER A 153 -7.27 -4.44 -44.68
C SER A 153 -8.38 -5.46 -44.92
N VAL A 154 -9.52 -4.99 -45.44
CA VAL A 154 -10.59 -5.84 -45.97
C VAL A 154 -10.87 -5.48 -47.42
N VAL A 155 -11.17 -6.48 -48.23
CA VAL A 155 -11.61 -6.31 -49.62
C VAL A 155 -13.10 -6.58 -49.70
N LEU A 156 -13.86 -5.56 -50.10
CA LEU A 156 -15.31 -5.62 -50.20
C LEU A 156 -15.75 -5.38 -51.63
N THR A 157 -16.81 -6.08 -52.05
CA THR A 157 -17.56 -5.81 -53.28
C THR A 157 -18.94 -5.30 -52.90
N ASP A 158 -19.40 -4.21 -53.52
CA ASP A 158 -20.79 -3.77 -53.37
C ASP A 158 -21.75 -4.49 -54.34
N GLN A 159 -23.05 -4.29 -54.19
CA GLN A 159 -24.07 -4.85 -55.08
C GLN A 159 -23.93 -4.41 -56.56
N SER A 160 -23.22 -3.31 -56.84
CA SER A 160 -22.93 -2.85 -58.20
C SER A 160 -21.70 -3.53 -58.82
N GLY A 161 -21.05 -4.43 -58.08
CA GLY A 161 -19.82 -5.11 -58.50
C GLY A 161 -18.54 -4.29 -58.29
N LYS A 162 -18.63 -3.11 -57.65
CA LYS A 162 -17.45 -2.27 -57.38
C LYS A 162 -16.65 -2.87 -56.22
N ARG A 163 -15.40 -3.23 -56.51
CA ARG A 163 -14.42 -3.67 -55.49
C ARG A 163 -13.67 -2.51 -54.88
N GLN A 164 -13.51 -2.56 -53.56
CA GLN A 164 -12.74 -1.62 -52.77
C GLN A 164 -11.92 -2.33 -51.69
N LEU A 165 -10.70 -1.86 -51.50
CA LEU A 165 -9.82 -2.23 -50.39
C LEU A 165 -9.91 -1.12 -49.34
N ILE A 166 -10.27 -1.47 -48.12
CA ILE A 166 -10.35 -0.52 -47.00
C ILE A 166 -9.32 -0.94 -45.97
N THR A 167 -8.42 -0.03 -45.61
CA THR A 167 -7.31 -0.27 -44.69
C THR A 167 -7.43 0.67 -43.50
N LYS A 168 -7.19 0.15 -42.29
CA LYS A 168 -7.04 0.95 -41.08
C LYS A 168 -5.77 0.56 -40.34
N GLY A 169 -5.15 1.50 -39.65
CA GLY A 169 -3.93 1.24 -38.90
C GLY A 169 -3.29 2.47 -38.27
N ALA A 170 -2.08 2.27 -37.75
CA ALA A 170 -1.26 3.36 -37.20
C ALA A 170 -1.08 4.47 -38.24
N VAL A 171 -1.19 5.73 -37.80
CA VAL A 171 -1.21 6.90 -38.68
C VAL A 171 0.01 6.97 -39.59
N GLU A 172 1.20 6.82 -39.02
CA GLU A 172 2.47 6.84 -39.76
C GLU A 172 2.52 5.75 -40.85
N GLU A 173 2.05 4.55 -40.53
CA GLU A 173 2.10 3.40 -41.45
C GLU A 173 1.10 3.52 -42.59
N ILE A 174 -0.07 4.09 -42.34
CA ILE A 174 -1.05 4.36 -43.38
C ILE A 174 -0.57 5.50 -44.29
N ILE A 175 0.04 6.54 -43.72
CA ILE A 175 0.64 7.64 -44.50
C ILE A 175 1.75 7.08 -45.41
N ALA A 176 2.58 6.16 -44.91
CA ALA A 176 3.69 5.59 -45.69
C ALA A 176 3.24 4.81 -46.95
N ILE A 177 2.04 4.21 -46.94
CA ILE A 177 1.48 3.47 -48.09
C ILE A 177 0.48 4.28 -48.94
N SER A 178 0.25 5.55 -48.59
CA SER A 178 -0.74 6.40 -49.25
C SER A 178 -0.09 7.34 -50.26
N SER A 179 -0.29 7.07 -51.55
CA SER A 179 0.15 7.94 -52.65
C SER A 179 -0.85 9.07 -52.95
N PHE A 180 -2.07 8.97 -52.40
CA PHE A 180 -3.16 9.92 -52.61
C PHE A 180 -3.83 10.31 -51.30
N VAL A 181 -4.52 11.45 -51.31
CA VAL A 181 -5.34 11.94 -50.21
C VAL A 181 -6.69 12.40 -50.71
N GLU A 182 -7.70 12.32 -49.85
CA GLU A 182 -9.00 12.90 -50.13
C GLU A 182 -9.13 14.29 -49.47
N MET A 183 -9.24 15.33 -50.30
CA MET A 183 -9.39 16.72 -49.86
C MET A 183 -10.69 17.29 -50.45
N GLN A 184 -11.60 17.76 -49.59
CA GLN A 184 -12.90 18.34 -50.01
C GLN A 184 -13.69 17.43 -50.98
N GLY A 185 -13.66 16.11 -50.77
CA GLY A 185 -14.35 15.14 -51.61
C GLY A 185 -13.67 14.82 -52.95
N ARG A 186 -12.45 15.33 -53.19
CA ARG A 186 -11.63 15.02 -54.39
C ARG A 186 -10.37 14.27 -54.00
N VAL A 187 -10.03 13.26 -54.80
CA VAL A 187 -8.77 12.52 -54.66
C VAL A 187 -7.67 13.29 -55.36
N VAL A 188 -6.64 13.68 -54.62
CA VAL A 188 -5.45 14.39 -55.14
C VAL A 188 -4.17 13.64 -54.74
N PRO A 189 -3.07 13.78 -55.48
CA PRO A 189 -1.78 13.21 -55.08
C PRO A 189 -1.34 13.69 -53.70
N MET A 190 -0.73 12.80 -52.91
CA MET A 190 -0.12 13.12 -51.62
C MET A 190 1.18 13.92 -51.89
N ASN A 191 1.07 15.25 -51.85
CA ASN A 191 2.23 16.15 -51.84
C ASN A 191 2.69 16.43 -50.41
N GLU A 192 3.88 17.01 -50.25
CA GLU A 192 4.45 17.37 -48.93
C GLU A 192 3.51 18.27 -48.11
N GLU A 193 2.78 19.18 -48.77
CA GLU A 193 1.84 20.09 -48.10
C GLU A 193 0.64 19.37 -47.47
N ASN A 194 -0.02 18.47 -48.22
CA ASN A 194 -1.14 17.68 -47.72
C ASN A 194 -0.68 16.67 -46.66
N ARG A 195 0.51 16.09 -46.84
CA ARG A 195 1.12 15.20 -45.84
C ARG A 195 1.36 15.94 -44.53
N ARG A 196 1.92 17.15 -44.58
CA ARG A 196 2.12 17.99 -43.40
C ARG A 196 0.80 18.34 -42.72
N THR A 197 -0.20 18.73 -43.50
CA THR A 197 -1.55 19.05 -42.98
C THR A 197 -2.17 17.85 -42.25
N ALA A 198 -2.06 16.65 -42.82
CA ALA A 198 -2.56 15.42 -42.21
C ALA A 198 -1.85 15.10 -40.87
N LEU A 199 -0.52 15.27 -40.83
CA LEU A 199 0.29 15.12 -39.62
C LEU A 199 -0.05 16.17 -38.56
N GLU A 200 -0.25 17.43 -38.94
CA GLU A 200 -0.66 18.51 -38.01
C GLU A 200 -2.01 18.20 -37.35
N VAL A 201 -2.99 17.69 -38.11
CA VAL A 201 -4.29 17.27 -37.56
C VAL A 201 -4.12 16.08 -36.61
N TYR A 202 -3.30 15.10 -36.97
CA TYR A 202 -2.98 13.97 -36.10
C TYR A 202 -2.34 14.43 -34.77
N GLU A 203 -1.27 15.22 -34.84
CA GLU A 203 -0.55 15.70 -33.66
C GLU A 203 -1.43 16.55 -32.74
N LYS A 204 -2.25 17.44 -33.33
CA LYS A 204 -3.20 18.27 -32.57
C LYS A 204 -4.17 17.43 -31.75
N HIS A 205 -4.74 16.37 -32.33
CA HIS A 205 -5.74 15.54 -31.64
C HIS A 205 -5.10 14.52 -30.70
N ASN A 206 -3.91 14.02 -31.03
CA ASN A 206 -3.09 13.19 -30.15
C ASN A 206 -2.68 13.96 -28.88
N ALA A 207 -2.24 15.22 -29.04
CA ALA A 207 -2.01 16.15 -27.92
C ALA A 207 -3.31 16.49 -27.16
N GLY A 208 -4.47 16.40 -27.83
CA GLY A 208 -5.79 16.46 -27.22
C GLY A 208 -6.15 15.25 -26.35
N GLY A 209 -5.32 14.21 -26.35
CA GLY A 209 -5.49 12.96 -25.59
C GLY A 209 -6.24 11.86 -26.35
N LEU A 210 -6.43 12.00 -27.67
CA LEU A 210 -7.07 10.98 -28.49
C LEU A 210 -6.03 10.01 -29.07
N ARG A 211 -6.27 8.71 -28.93
CA ARG A 211 -5.53 7.68 -29.66
C ARG A 211 -6.03 7.68 -31.10
N MET A 212 -5.18 8.09 -32.04
CA MET A 212 -5.56 8.28 -33.44
C MET A 212 -5.25 7.05 -34.30
N ILE A 213 -6.17 6.71 -35.20
CA ILE A 213 -6.02 5.67 -36.23
C ILE A 213 -6.37 6.29 -37.58
N ALA A 214 -5.57 5.97 -38.60
CA ALA A 214 -5.84 6.42 -39.96
C ALA A 214 -6.68 5.40 -40.72
N VAL A 215 -7.55 5.90 -41.59
CA VAL A 215 -8.37 5.10 -42.51
C VAL A 215 -7.99 5.50 -43.93
N ALA A 216 -7.74 4.49 -44.76
CA ALA A 216 -7.46 4.65 -46.17
C ALA A 216 -8.33 3.71 -47.01
N GLN A 217 -8.57 4.10 -48.26
CA GLN A 217 -9.34 3.32 -49.22
C GLN A 217 -8.60 3.24 -50.56
N LYS A 218 -8.87 2.18 -51.32
CA LYS A 218 -8.47 2.08 -52.73
C LYS A 218 -9.63 1.48 -53.52
N ASN A 219 -10.08 2.22 -54.53
CA ASN A 219 -11.16 1.81 -55.43
C ASN A 219 -10.59 1.09 -56.66
N LYS A 220 -11.44 0.31 -57.36
CA LYS A 220 -11.10 -0.38 -58.63
C LYS A 220 -9.94 -1.37 -58.46
N VAL A 221 -10.01 -2.16 -57.39
CA VAL A 221 -9.03 -3.21 -57.12
C VAL A 221 -9.17 -4.32 -58.19
N PRO A 222 -8.07 -4.79 -58.82
CA PRO A 222 -8.12 -5.84 -59.82
C PRO A 222 -8.75 -7.14 -59.29
N GLY A 223 -9.33 -7.94 -60.19
CA GLY A 223 -9.95 -9.21 -59.85
C GLY A 223 -8.95 -10.35 -59.64
N SER A 224 -8.00 -10.22 -58.71
CA SER A 224 -7.23 -11.38 -58.25
C SER A 224 -8.00 -12.10 -57.14
N ASP A 225 -7.83 -13.43 -57.06
CA ASP A 225 -8.48 -14.28 -56.05
C ASP A 225 -7.65 -14.41 -54.75
N ALA A 226 -6.42 -13.87 -54.73
CA ALA A 226 -5.57 -13.80 -53.55
C ALA A 226 -5.02 -12.38 -53.40
N PHE A 227 -5.31 -11.76 -52.26
CA PHE A 227 -4.75 -10.46 -51.88
C PHE A 227 -3.55 -10.64 -50.97
N SER A 228 -2.56 -9.77 -51.14
CA SER A 228 -1.29 -9.82 -50.43
C SER A 228 -0.91 -8.43 -49.89
N VAL A 229 0.10 -8.38 -49.04
CA VAL A 229 0.67 -7.13 -48.53
C VAL A 229 1.11 -6.19 -49.66
N ALA A 230 1.45 -6.71 -50.85
CA ALA A 230 1.82 -5.91 -52.01
C ALA A 230 0.67 -5.07 -52.60
N ASP A 231 -0.58 -5.40 -52.26
CA ASP A 231 -1.77 -4.69 -52.73
C ASP A 231 -2.06 -3.42 -51.89
N GLU A 232 -1.49 -3.34 -50.68
CA GLU A 232 -1.52 -2.18 -49.78
C GLU A 232 -0.52 -1.09 -50.20
N ARG A 233 -0.63 -0.64 -51.45
CA ARG A 233 0.15 0.48 -52.00
C ARG A 233 -0.75 1.41 -52.80
N ASP A 234 -0.31 2.64 -52.96
CA ASP A 234 -1.07 3.68 -53.68
C ASP A 234 -2.46 3.90 -53.09
N MET A 235 -2.54 3.87 -51.76
CA MET A 235 -3.79 4.06 -51.02
C MET A 235 -4.21 5.54 -51.05
N VAL A 236 -5.52 5.77 -50.89
CA VAL A 236 -6.08 7.11 -50.67
C VAL A 236 -6.36 7.26 -49.18
N LEU A 237 -5.57 8.10 -48.49
CA LEU A 237 -5.86 8.47 -47.11
C LEU A 237 -7.13 9.34 -47.07
N ILE A 238 -8.16 8.88 -46.35
CA ILE A 238 -9.45 9.57 -46.27
C ILE A 238 -9.64 10.35 -44.97
N GLY A 239 -8.95 9.94 -43.90
CA GLY A 239 -8.92 10.68 -42.65
C GLY A 239 -8.63 9.79 -41.44
N PHE A 240 -9.09 10.25 -40.29
CA PHE A 240 -8.68 9.74 -38.99
C PHE A 240 -9.87 9.44 -38.08
N ILE A 241 -9.66 8.53 -37.15
CA ILE A 241 -10.58 8.22 -36.07
C ILE A 241 -9.83 8.36 -34.76
N GLY A 242 -10.40 9.12 -33.84
CA GLY A 242 -9.84 9.39 -32.52
C GLY A 242 -10.62 8.62 -31.47
N PHE A 243 -9.89 7.83 -30.68
CA PHE A 243 -10.42 7.07 -29.57
C PHE A 243 -10.02 7.71 -28.24
N LEU A 244 -10.90 7.63 -27.26
CA LEU A 244 -10.64 8.03 -25.88
C LEU A 244 -10.86 6.85 -24.96
N ASP A 245 -9.95 6.66 -24.03
CA ASP A 245 -10.14 5.81 -22.86
C ASP A 245 -10.44 6.74 -21.68
N PRO A 246 -11.72 6.87 -21.27
CA PRO A 246 -12.12 7.88 -20.32
C PRO A 246 -11.55 7.58 -18.92
N PRO A 247 -11.11 8.62 -18.18
CA PRO A 247 -10.75 8.43 -16.78
C PRO A 247 -11.98 8.03 -15.97
N LYS A 248 -11.79 7.20 -14.95
CA LYS A 248 -12.86 6.87 -13.99
C LYS A 248 -13.29 8.13 -13.24
N GLU A 249 -14.59 8.24 -12.98
CA GLU A 249 -15.13 9.34 -12.17
C GLU A 249 -14.54 9.34 -10.75
N SER A 250 -14.29 8.16 -10.16
CA SER A 250 -13.72 8.03 -8.81
C SER A 250 -12.21 8.34 -8.74
N ALA A 251 -11.48 8.29 -9.87
CA ALA A 251 -10.01 8.35 -9.85
C ALA A 251 -9.47 9.66 -9.25
N GLY A 252 -10.08 10.80 -9.60
CA GLY A 252 -9.63 12.09 -9.08
C GLY A 252 -9.85 12.26 -7.57
N ALA A 253 -11.00 11.78 -7.06
CA ALA A 253 -11.29 11.78 -5.63
C ALA A 253 -10.33 10.86 -4.88
N ALA A 254 -10.07 9.66 -5.41
CA ALA A 254 -9.16 8.69 -4.80
C ALA A 254 -7.71 9.20 -4.76
N ILE A 255 -7.19 9.80 -5.83
CA ILE A 255 -5.84 10.40 -5.83
C ILE A 255 -5.73 11.51 -4.79
N THR A 256 -6.78 12.31 -4.63
CA THR A 256 -6.83 13.36 -3.60
C THR A 256 -6.80 12.76 -2.19
N ALA A 257 -7.62 11.73 -1.94
CA ALA A 257 -7.67 11.04 -0.65
C ALA A 257 -6.34 10.35 -0.29
N LEU A 258 -5.71 9.67 -1.25
CA LEU A 258 -4.37 9.08 -1.09
C LEU A 258 -3.35 10.15 -0.71
N LYS A 259 -3.38 11.31 -1.36
CA LYS A 259 -2.49 12.44 -1.05
C LYS A 259 -2.74 13.01 0.35
N GLU A 260 -3.99 13.14 0.77
CA GLU A 260 -4.35 13.55 2.14
C GLU A 260 -3.83 12.56 3.19
N HIS A 261 -3.78 11.28 2.84
CA HIS A 261 -3.16 10.22 3.63
C HIS A 261 -1.64 10.08 3.42
N GLY A 262 -1.00 11.03 2.74
CA GLY A 262 0.46 11.07 2.58
C GLY A 262 1.02 10.06 1.59
N VAL A 263 0.20 9.59 0.64
CA VAL A 263 0.62 8.69 -0.45
C VAL A 263 0.68 9.47 -1.76
N ARG A 264 1.86 9.52 -2.37
CA ARG A 264 2.12 10.16 -3.65
C ARG A 264 1.80 9.19 -4.79
N THR A 265 0.88 9.56 -5.68
CA THR A 265 0.56 8.76 -6.87
C THR A 265 1.50 9.10 -8.03
N VAL A 266 2.15 8.08 -8.58
CA VAL A 266 3.06 8.17 -9.73
C VAL A 266 2.56 7.23 -10.83
N VAL A 267 2.44 7.74 -12.06
CA VAL A 267 1.89 6.99 -13.19
C VAL A 267 3.01 6.48 -14.08
N LEU A 268 3.06 5.15 -14.28
CA LEU A 268 4.05 4.45 -15.09
C LEU A 268 3.35 3.75 -16.27
N THR A 269 3.34 4.38 -17.44
CA THR A 269 2.55 3.90 -18.58
C THR A 269 3.35 3.71 -19.87
N GLY A 270 2.92 2.75 -20.70
CA GLY A 270 3.43 2.54 -22.05
C GLY A 270 2.78 3.44 -23.11
N ASP A 271 1.75 4.23 -22.74
CA ASP A 271 1.03 5.12 -23.65
C ASP A 271 1.87 6.32 -24.12
N SER A 272 1.39 7.00 -25.16
CA SER A 272 2.00 8.23 -25.66
C SER A 272 1.90 9.36 -24.64
N GLU A 273 2.86 10.28 -24.68
CA GLU A 273 2.93 11.44 -23.78
C GLU A 273 1.64 12.28 -23.81
N GLY A 274 1.09 12.56 -25.00
CA GLY A 274 -0.12 13.37 -25.14
C GLY A 274 -1.34 12.76 -24.45
N VAL A 275 -1.54 11.45 -24.59
CA VAL A 275 -2.62 10.72 -23.92
C VAL A 275 -2.39 10.69 -22.42
N ALA A 276 -1.17 10.37 -21.99
CA ALA A 276 -0.81 10.26 -20.59
C ALA A 276 -1.00 11.59 -19.84
N VAL A 277 -0.51 12.70 -20.39
CA VAL A 277 -0.68 14.06 -19.84
C VAL A 277 -2.15 14.43 -19.72
N LYS A 278 -2.97 14.13 -20.74
CA LYS A 278 -4.38 14.51 -20.72
C LYS A 278 -5.17 13.75 -19.66
N VAL A 279 -4.97 12.44 -19.55
CA VAL A 279 -5.66 11.59 -18.57
C VAL A 279 -5.21 11.96 -17.16
N CYS A 280 -3.89 12.02 -16.92
CA CYS A 280 -3.31 12.38 -15.62
C CYS A 280 -3.74 13.77 -15.15
N GLY A 281 -3.75 14.75 -16.07
CA GLY A 281 -4.20 16.10 -15.76
C GLY A 281 -5.69 16.19 -15.39
N LYS A 282 -6.55 15.31 -15.93
CA LYS A 282 -7.97 15.25 -15.55
C LYS A 282 -8.20 14.65 -14.16
N VAL A 283 -7.35 13.70 -13.74
CA VAL A 283 -7.47 13.02 -12.44
C VAL A 283 -6.62 13.66 -11.33
N GLY A 284 -5.91 14.76 -11.63
CA GLY A 284 -5.18 15.54 -10.63
C GLY A 284 -3.73 15.08 -10.37
N VAL A 285 -3.17 14.21 -11.22
CA VAL A 285 -1.74 13.85 -11.19
C VAL A 285 -0.93 14.96 -11.86
N LYS A 286 0.21 15.33 -11.27
CA LYS A 286 1.12 16.34 -11.83
C LYS A 286 1.72 15.83 -13.14
N THR A 287 1.65 16.64 -14.18
CA THR A 287 2.07 16.24 -15.54
C THR A 287 3.43 16.81 -15.96
N SER A 288 4.07 17.60 -15.09
CA SER A 288 5.37 18.23 -15.37
C SER A 288 6.28 18.20 -14.13
N PRO A 289 7.55 17.77 -14.24
CA PRO A 289 8.17 17.20 -15.44
C PRO A 289 7.54 15.84 -15.84
N ILE A 290 7.67 15.49 -17.12
CA ILE A 290 7.33 14.18 -17.69
C ILE A 290 8.62 13.56 -18.21
N LEU A 291 8.79 12.26 -17.98
CA LEU A 291 9.92 11.49 -18.51
C LEU A 291 9.43 10.37 -19.42
N THR A 292 10.12 10.17 -20.54
CA THR A 292 9.82 9.07 -21.45
C THR A 292 10.71 7.87 -21.19
N GLY A 293 10.35 6.69 -21.69
CA GLY A 293 11.22 5.51 -21.64
C GLY A 293 12.62 5.76 -22.22
N SER A 294 12.73 6.57 -23.28
CA SER A 294 14.01 6.96 -23.86
C SER A 294 14.82 7.89 -22.94
N ASP A 295 14.17 8.74 -22.15
CA ASP A 295 14.85 9.60 -21.18
C ASP A 295 15.37 8.77 -20.01
N VAL A 296 14.53 7.87 -19.48
CA VAL A 296 14.90 6.93 -18.40
C VAL A 296 16.10 6.08 -18.83
N GLU A 297 16.10 5.54 -20.04
CA GLU A 297 17.21 4.73 -20.56
C GLU A 297 18.52 5.50 -20.69
N ARG A 298 18.46 6.78 -21.08
CA ARG A 298 19.65 7.64 -21.21
C ARG A 298 20.18 8.16 -19.88
N MET A 299 19.32 8.28 -18.86
CA MET A 299 19.71 8.77 -17.55
C MET A 299 20.58 7.77 -16.80
N GLU A 300 21.65 8.26 -16.18
CA GLU A 300 22.39 7.53 -15.15
C GLU A 300 21.54 7.40 -13.87
N ASP A 301 21.81 6.37 -13.07
CA ASP A 301 20.99 6.06 -11.89
C ASP A 301 20.95 7.20 -10.85
N ALA A 302 22.04 7.97 -10.71
CA ALA A 302 22.08 9.14 -9.82
C ALA A 302 21.12 10.25 -10.28
N SER A 303 21.13 10.57 -11.58
CA SER A 303 20.24 11.58 -12.16
C SER A 303 18.79 11.13 -12.12
N LEU A 304 18.53 9.83 -12.30
CA LEU A 304 17.19 9.26 -12.19
C LEU A 304 16.68 9.33 -10.75
N LEU A 305 17.56 9.14 -9.76
CA LEU A 305 17.24 9.25 -8.33
C LEU A 305 16.77 10.67 -7.94
N ASP A 306 17.42 11.71 -8.47
CA ASP A 306 16.95 13.09 -8.28
C ASP A 306 15.64 13.37 -9.05
N ALA A 307 15.47 12.75 -10.22
CA ALA A 307 14.31 12.98 -11.06
C ALA A 307 13.01 12.39 -10.49
N VAL A 308 13.07 11.19 -9.88
CA VAL A 308 11.89 10.54 -9.28
C VAL A 308 11.27 11.35 -8.14
N GLU A 309 12.04 12.18 -7.44
CA GLU A 309 11.54 13.09 -6.38
C GLU A 309 10.57 14.15 -6.90
N SER A 310 10.65 14.53 -8.18
CA SER A 310 9.86 15.63 -8.74
C SER A 310 8.90 15.25 -9.87
N CYS A 311 9.13 14.08 -10.49
CA CYS A 311 8.37 13.55 -11.61
C CYS A 311 7.27 12.57 -11.15
N ASP A 312 6.02 12.83 -11.53
CA ASP A 312 4.87 11.98 -11.22
C ASP A 312 4.34 11.20 -12.44
N LEU A 313 4.89 11.46 -13.63
CA LEU A 313 4.40 10.89 -14.89
C LEU A 313 5.54 10.38 -15.76
N PHE A 314 5.54 9.08 -16.01
CA PHE A 314 6.46 8.42 -16.93
C PHE A 314 5.68 7.75 -18.07
N ALA A 315 6.01 8.12 -19.31
CA ALA A 315 5.30 7.67 -20.52
C ALA A 315 6.19 6.84 -21.43
N LYS A 316 5.58 6.08 -22.36
CA LYS A 316 6.30 5.19 -23.30
C LYS A 316 7.29 4.23 -22.62
N LEU A 317 6.99 3.78 -21.41
CA LEU A 317 7.87 2.86 -20.67
C LEU A 317 7.74 1.42 -21.18
N SER A 318 8.87 0.73 -21.29
CA SER A 318 8.91 -0.74 -21.39
C SER A 318 8.73 -1.40 -20.00
N PRO A 319 8.36 -2.70 -19.93
CA PRO A 319 8.25 -3.43 -18.66
C PRO A 319 9.49 -3.34 -17.77
N SER A 320 10.69 -3.51 -18.34
CA SER A 320 11.95 -3.41 -17.60
C SER A 320 12.26 -1.99 -17.13
N GLN A 321 11.81 -0.98 -17.86
CA GLN A 321 11.93 0.42 -17.42
C GLN A 321 10.98 0.74 -16.27
N LYS A 322 9.76 0.16 -16.24
CA LYS A 322 8.86 0.29 -15.08
C LYS A 322 9.52 -0.26 -13.81
N GLU A 323 10.11 -1.46 -13.90
CA GLU A 323 10.87 -2.08 -12.80
C GLU A 323 12.02 -1.18 -12.33
N ARG A 324 12.81 -0.63 -13.25
CA ARG A 324 13.90 0.29 -12.93
C ARG A 324 13.42 1.51 -12.15
N VAL A 325 12.33 2.14 -12.58
CA VAL A 325 11.77 3.32 -11.90
C VAL A 325 11.30 2.97 -10.48
N VAL A 326 10.61 1.83 -10.29
CA VAL A 326 10.20 1.34 -8.96
C VAL A 326 11.42 1.16 -8.04
N LYS A 327 12.46 0.51 -8.55
CA LYS A 327 13.72 0.31 -7.82
C LYS A 327 14.40 1.62 -7.43
N THR A 328 14.34 2.64 -8.30
CA THR A 328 14.89 3.96 -7.99
C THR A 328 14.14 4.64 -6.85
N PHE A 329 12.81 4.59 -6.82
CA PHE A 329 12.02 5.10 -5.69
C PHE A 329 12.37 4.38 -4.37
N GLN A 330 12.55 3.06 -4.40
CA GLN A 330 13.01 2.30 -3.22
C GLN A 330 14.40 2.74 -2.77
N THR A 331 15.31 2.98 -3.70
CA THR A 331 16.68 3.46 -3.42
C THR A 331 16.68 4.87 -2.84
N ALA A 332 15.74 5.72 -3.25
CA ALA A 332 15.49 7.04 -2.65
C ALA A 332 14.92 6.96 -1.22
N GLY A 333 14.58 5.77 -0.73
CA GLY A 333 14.11 5.53 0.63
C GLY A 333 12.59 5.56 0.78
N HIS A 334 11.83 5.54 -0.31
CA HIS A 334 10.37 5.39 -0.30
C HIS A 334 9.94 3.95 -0.09
N THR A 335 8.75 3.75 0.49
CA THR A 335 8.06 2.46 0.49
C THR A 335 7.07 2.47 -0.67
N VAL A 336 7.37 1.67 -1.69
CA VAL A 336 6.73 1.74 -3.00
C VAL A 336 5.73 0.61 -3.14
N GLY A 337 4.46 0.94 -3.32
CA GLY A 337 3.49 -0.01 -3.86
C GLY A 337 3.35 0.16 -5.36
N TYR A 338 3.09 -0.95 -6.05
CA TYR A 338 2.82 -0.94 -7.47
C TYR A 338 1.45 -1.57 -7.75
N MET A 339 0.58 -0.85 -8.48
CA MET A 339 -0.71 -1.35 -8.93
C MET A 339 -0.71 -1.61 -10.44
N GLY A 340 -0.93 -2.87 -10.82
CA GLY A 340 -1.00 -3.31 -12.21
C GLY A 340 -1.89 -4.53 -12.41
N ASP A 341 -2.34 -4.72 -13.64
CA ASP A 341 -3.29 -5.76 -14.04
C ASP A 341 -2.84 -6.56 -15.27
N GLY A 342 -1.76 -6.14 -15.93
CA GLY A 342 -1.25 -6.74 -17.16
C GLY A 342 0.03 -7.54 -16.99
N ILE A 343 0.37 -8.32 -18.02
CA ILE A 343 1.63 -9.10 -18.09
C ILE A 343 2.85 -8.15 -18.05
N ASN A 344 2.71 -6.97 -18.65
CA ASN A 344 3.74 -5.94 -18.71
C ASN A 344 4.12 -5.37 -17.34
N ASP A 345 3.26 -5.57 -16.34
CA ASP A 345 3.44 -5.05 -14.98
C ASP A 345 4.10 -6.05 -14.04
N ALA A 346 4.17 -7.33 -14.41
CA ALA A 346 4.68 -8.39 -13.53
C ALA A 346 6.09 -8.10 -12.97
N PRO A 347 7.07 -7.59 -13.75
CA PRO A 347 8.39 -7.26 -13.20
C PRO A 347 8.33 -6.15 -12.14
N ALA A 348 7.55 -5.10 -12.39
CA ALA A 348 7.40 -3.97 -11.48
C ALA A 348 6.59 -4.33 -10.23
N LEU A 349 5.56 -5.18 -10.38
CA LEU A 349 4.79 -5.75 -9.27
C LEU A 349 5.68 -6.58 -8.34
N HIS A 350 6.59 -7.37 -8.90
CA HIS A 350 7.51 -8.18 -8.10
C HIS A 350 8.59 -7.35 -7.40
N GLN A 351 9.06 -6.29 -8.06
CA GLN A 351 10.09 -5.41 -7.51
C GLN A 351 9.57 -4.48 -6.40
N ALA A 352 8.28 -4.13 -6.41
CA ALA A 352 7.67 -3.26 -5.42
C ALA A 352 7.72 -3.85 -4.00
N ASP A 353 7.68 -2.99 -2.97
CA ASP A 353 7.61 -3.44 -1.59
C ASP A 353 6.24 -4.07 -1.27
N VAL A 354 5.20 -3.63 -1.99
CA VAL A 354 3.87 -4.24 -1.99
C VAL A 354 3.29 -4.28 -3.41
N GLY A 355 3.11 -5.47 -3.95
CA GLY A 355 2.45 -5.68 -5.23
C GLY A 355 0.92 -5.69 -5.07
N ILE A 356 0.21 -4.86 -5.83
CA ILE A 356 -1.25 -4.72 -5.78
C ILE A 356 -1.83 -5.07 -7.16
N SER A 357 -2.75 -6.02 -7.21
CA SER A 357 -3.49 -6.34 -8.43
C SER A 357 -4.99 -6.40 -8.17
N VAL A 358 -5.75 -6.72 -9.20
CA VAL A 358 -7.22 -6.78 -9.17
C VAL A 358 -7.69 -8.18 -9.53
N ASP A 359 -8.87 -8.59 -9.06
CA ASP A 359 -9.40 -9.93 -9.32
C ASP A 359 -9.58 -10.22 -10.83
N SER A 360 -9.89 -9.18 -11.61
CA SER A 360 -10.01 -9.24 -13.07
C SER A 360 -8.68 -9.25 -13.83
N ALA A 361 -7.54 -9.19 -13.14
CA ALA A 361 -6.22 -9.14 -13.77
C ALA A 361 -5.80 -10.51 -14.34
N VAL A 362 -4.78 -10.47 -15.21
CA VAL A 362 -4.14 -11.70 -15.73
C VAL A 362 -3.56 -12.54 -14.58
N ASP A 363 -3.55 -13.86 -14.75
CA ASP A 363 -3.14 -14.77 -13.67
C ASP A 363 -1.71 -14.51 -13.18
N ILE A 364 -0.77 -14.19 -14.09
CA ILE A 364 0.60 -13.83 -13.71
C ILE A 364 0.67 -12.59 -12.81
N ALA A 365 -0.20 -11.60 -13.01
CA ALA A 365 -0.25 -10.40 -12.18
C ALA A 365 -0.81 -10.72 -10.79
N LYS A 366 -1.87 -11.54 -10.72
CA LYS A 366 -2.45 -12.02 -9.45
C LYS A 366 -1.49 -12.91 -8.67
N GLU A 367 -0.74 -13.77 -9.36
CA GLU A 367 0.30 -14.63 -8.76
C GLU A 367 1.56 -13.87 -8.34
N THR A 368 1.76 -12.66 -8.83
CA THR A 368 2.88 -11.81 -8.40
C THR A 368 2.48 -10.89 -7.23
N ALA A 369 1.22 -10.46 -7.19
CA ALA A 369 0.73 -9.50 -6.19
C ALA A 369 0.56 -10.10 -4.78
N ASP A 370 0.85 -9.26 -3.78
CA ASP A 370 0.62 -9.54 -2.36
C ASP A 370 -0.81 -9.21 -1.92
N ILE A 371 -1.43 -8.26 -2.62
CA ILE A 371 -2.78 -7.75 -2.35
C ILE A 371 -3.61 -7.82 -3.63
N ILE A 372 -4.83 -8.34 -3.50
CA ILE A 372 -5.81 -8.42 -4.60
C ILE A 372 -7.03 -7.58 -4.22
N LEU A 373 -7.33 -6.56 -5.02
CA LEU A 373 -8.56 -5.78 -4.89
C LEU A 373 -9.68 -6.50 -5.66
N LEU A 374 -10.82 -6.73 -5.01
CA LEU A 374 -11.98 -7.35 -5.67
C LEU A 374 -12.68 -6.39 -6.65
N GLU A 375 -12.44 -5.09 -6.50
CA GLU A 375 -12.92 -4.05 -7.40
C GLU A 375 -11.77 -3.23 -7.93
N LYS A 376 -11.85 -2.87 -9.21
CA LYS A 376 -10.87 -2.03 -9.90
C LYS A 376 -11.10 -0.55 -9.53
N ASP A 377 -11.03 -0.19 -8.24
CA ASP A 377 -11.26 1.16 -7.74
C ASP A 377 -10.17 1.58 -6.73
N LEU A 378 -9.62 2.78 -6.90
CA LEU A 378 -8.59 3.33 -6.02
C LEU A 378 -9.12 3.72 -4.64
N MET A 379 -10.44 3.95 -4.50
CA MET A 379 -11.04 4.17 -3.17
C MET A 379 -10.91 2.94 -2.27
N VAL A 380 -11.00 1.74 -2.84
CA VAL A 380 -10.80 0.47 -2.12
C VAL A 380 -9.36 0.35 -1.62
N LEU A 381 -8.40 0.87 -2.40
CA LEU A 381 -6.98 0.90 -2.03
C LEU A 381 -6.75 1.80 -0.80
N GLU A 382 -7.39 2.97 -0.73
CA GLU A 382 -7.32 3.89 0.42
C GLU A 382 -7.78 3.22 1.73
N GLU A 383 -8.96 2.59 1.72
CA GLU A 383 -9.50 1.88 2.89
C GLU A 383 -8.53 0.78 3.37
N GLY A 384 -7.94 0.07 2.42
CA GLY A 384 -6.91 -0.93 2.66
C GLY A 384 -5.66 -0.35 3.37
N ILE A 385 -5.13 0.78 2.89
CA ILE A 385 -3.98 1.44 3.53
C ILE A 385 -4.31 1.84 4.97
N ILE A 386 -5.50 2.40 5.20
CA ILE A 386 -5.94 2.82 6.53
C ILE A 386 -6.01 1.63 7.49
N GLU A 387 -6.57 0.50 7.05
CA GLU A 387 -6.56 -0.74 7.83
C GLU A 387 -5.14 -1.24 8.10
N GLY A 388 -4.25 -1.20 7.11
CA GLY A 388 -2.83 -1.54 7.26
C GLY A 388 -2.15 -0.72 8.37
N ARG A 389 -2.39 0.60 8.37
CA ARG A 389 -1.88 1.52 9.41
C ARG A 389 -2.46 1.25 10.79
N ARG A 390 -3.73 0.85 10.90
CA ARG A 390 -4.36 0.44 12.17
C ARG A 390 -3.69 -0.80 12.75
N ILE A 391 -3.44 -1.80 11.90
CA ILE A 391 -2.77 -3.05 12.28
C ILE A 391 -1.34 -2.76 12.73
N PHE A 392 -0.59 -1.99 11.95
CA PHE A 392 0.76 -1.60 12.30
C PHE A 392 0.83 -0.80 13.61
N GLY A 393 -0.08 0.16 13.81
CA GLY A 393 -0.18 0.91 15.05
C GLY A 393 -0.43 0.03 16.28
N ASN A 394 -1.27 -1.00 16.16
CA ASN A 394 -1.52 -1.93 17.26
C ASN A 394 -0.30 -2.81 17.59
N ILE A 395 0.44 -3.25 16.57
CA ILE A 395 1.71 -3.96 16.74
C ILE A 395 2.73 -3.04 17.44
N MET A 396 2.87 -1.80 16.99
CA MET A 396 3.82 -0.83 17.57
C MET A 396 3.52 -0.50 19.04
N LYS A 397 2.24 -0.37 19.41
CA LYS A 397 1.83 -0.23 20.83
C LYS A 397 2.35 -1.38 21.68
N TYR A 398 2.21 -2.62 21.20
CA TYR A 398 2.69 -3.79 21.92
C TYR A 398 4.21 -3.78 22.08
N ILE A 399 4.95 -3.49 21.01
CA ILE A 399 6.42 -3.48 21.03
C ILE A 399 6.95 -2.40 21.98
N LYS A 400 6.48 -1.15 21.85
CA LYS A 400 6.92 -0.05 22.71
C LYS A 400 6.67 -0.35 24.19
N MET A 401 5.56 -1.02 24.48
CA MET A 401 5.17 -1.42 25.82
C MET A 401 5.99 -2.60 26.37
N ALA A 402 6.12 -3.69 25.62
CA ALA A 402 6.87 -4.87 26.02
C ALA A 402 8.36 -4.53 26.23
N VAL A 403 8.97 -3.84 25.27
CA VAL A 403 10.40 -3.51 25.33
C VAL A 403 10.68 -2.47 26.44
N SER A 404 9.83 -1.44 26.60
CA SER A 404 10.03 -0.46 27.68
C SER A 404 9.79 -1.04 29.06
N GLY A 405 8.77 -1.88 29.23
CA GLY A 405 8.45 -2.51 30.51
C GLY A 405 9.55 -3.47 30.96
N ASN A 406 9.98 -4.36 30.05
CA ASN A 406 11.05 -5.31 30.31
C ASN A 406 12.37 -4.59 30.65
N PHE A 407 12.70 -3.52 29.92
CA PHE A 407 13.89 -2.72 30.21
C PHE A 407 13.84 -2.03 31.58
N GLY A 408 12.69 -1.44 31.94
CA GLY A 408 12.47 -0.87 33.27
C GLY A 408 12.63 -1.91 34.38
N ASN A 409 11.97 -3.07 34.23
CA ASN A 409 12.06 -4.18 35.18
C ASN A 409 13.51 -4.66 35.39
N MET A 410 14.31 -4.75 34.31
CA MET A 410 15.72 -5.13 34.40
C MET A 410 16.55 -4.15 35.24
N ILE A 411 16.36 -2.84 35.04
CA ILE A 411 17.04 -1.82 35.85
C ILE A 411 16.63 -1.96 37.32
N SER A 412 15.33 -2.14 37.59
CA SER A 412 14.80 -2.33 38.95
C SER A 412 15.38 -3.56 39.63
N VAL A 413 15.48 -4.70 38.92
CA VAL A 413 16.12 -5.93 39.40
C VAL A 413 17.59 -5.71 39.75
N ILE A 414 18.33 -5.01 38.89
CA ILE A 414 19.76 -4.75 39.12
C ILE A 414 19.95 -3.91 40.37
N ILE A 415 19.20 -2.82 40.50
CA ILE A 415 19.26 -1.92 41.66
C ILE A 415 18.88 -2.69 42.93
N ALA A 416 17.75 -3.40 42.91
CA ALA A 416 17.32 -4.20 44.05
C ALA A 416 18.34 -5.30 44.41
N SER A 417 18.99 -5.92 43.43
CA SER A 417 20.01 -6.95 43.70
C SER A 417 21.24 -6.41 44.44
N ILE A 418 21.59 -5.14 44.22
CA ILE A 418 22.71 -4.45 44.89
C ILE A 418 22.35 -4.11 46.35
N PHE A 419 21.13 -3.63 46.60
CA PHE A 419 20.74 -3.11 47.92
C PHE A 419 20.05 -4.13 48.83
N LEU A 420 19.39 -5.16 48.29
CA LEU A 420 18.65 -6.13 49.08
C LEU A 420 19.50 -7.35 49.43
N PRO A 421 19.41 -7.87 50.67
CA PRO A 421 20.12 -9.08 51.09
C PRO A 421 19.52 -10.37 50.48
N PHE A 422 18.33 -10.30 49.90
CA PHE A 422 17.62 -11.42 49.25
C PHE A 422 17.31 -11.11 47.78
N LEU A 423 16.72 -12.06 47.06
CA LEU A 423 16.23 -11.83 45.69
C LEU A 423 14.92 -11.02 45.73
N PRO A 424 14.82 -9.90 45.00
CA PRO A 424 13.62 -9.04 45.02
C PRO A 424 12.36 -9.77 44.57
N MET A 425 12.52 -10.75 43.67
CA MET A 425 11.48 -11.63 43.18
C MET A 425 12.11 -12.99 42.81
N LEU A 426 11.39 -14.08 43.06
CA LEU A 426 11.83 -15.42 42.68
C LEU A 426 11.55 -15.68 41.19
N PRO A 427 12.31 -16.58 40.53
CA PRO A 427 12.05 -17.02 39.16
C PRO A 427 10.57 -17.35 38.86
N VAL A 428 9.92 -18.11 39.74
CA VAL A 428 8.52 -18.52 39.57
C VAL A 428 7.55 -17.33 39.59
N GLN A 429 7.84 -16.32 40.41
CA GLN A 429 7.06 -15.09 40.53
C GLN A 429 7.26 -14.20 39.29
N ILE A 430 8.49 -14.06 38.78
CA ILE A 430 8.77 -13.33 37.53
C ILE A 430 8.03 -13.96 36.35
N LEU A 431 8.12 -15.29 36.21
CA LEU A 431 7.43 -16.02 35.14
C LEU A 431 5.91 -15.89 35.25
N THR A 432 5.36 -15.97 36.47
CA THR A 432 3.92 -15.80 36.70
C THR A 432 3.47 -14.37 36.37
N GLN A 433 4.26 -13.37 36.76
CA GLN A 433 3.97 -11.97 36.46
C GLN A 433 4.00 -11.72 34.95
N ASN A 434 5.01 -12.24 34.24
CA ASN A 434 5.10 -12.13 32.80
C ASN A 434 3.89 -12.75 32.11
N LEU A 435 3.50 -13.96 32.53
CA LEU A 435 2.31 -14.64 32.01
C LEU A 435 1.04 -13.83 32.24
N LEU A 436 0.83 -13.29 33.45
CA LEU A 436 -0.31 -12.42 33.75
C LEU A 436 -0.32 -11.16 32.87
N CYS A 437 0.84 -10.55 32.68
CA CYS A 437 0.98 -9.37 31.84
C CYS A 437 0.71 -9.70 30.37
N ASP A 438 1.13 -10.86 29.88
CA ASP A 438 0.84 -11.34 28.54
C ASP A 438 -0.66 -11.56 28.31
N PHE A 439 -1.36 -12.16 29.28
CA PHE A 439 -2.83 -12.26 29.25
C PHE A 439 -3.52 -10.90 29.20
N SER A 440 -3.01 -9.92 29.93
CA SER A 440 -3.57 -8.56 29.93
C SER A 440 -3.50 -7.90 28.55
N GLN A 441 -2.56 -8.32 27.70
CA GLN A 441 -2.28 -7.75 26.38
C GLN A 441 -2.98 -8.46 25.22
N MET A 442 -3.69 -9.58 25.47
CA MET A 442 -4.44 -10.30 24.43
C MET A 442 -5.47 -9.44 23.69
N GLY A 443 -5.96 -8.35 24.32
CA GLY A 443 -6.88 -7.40 23.71
C GLY A 443 -6.24 -6.40 22.74
N MET A 444 -4.90 -6.34 22.65
CA MET A 444 -4.16 -5.36 21.84
C MET A 444 -4.47 -5.42 20.33
N PRO A 445 -4.60 -6.60 19.70
CA PRO A 445 -5.02 -6.70 18.28
C PRO A 445 -6.38 -6.04 18.02
N PHE A 446 -7.25 -6.00 19.04
CA PHE A 446 -8.60 -5.44 18.96
C PHE A 446 -8.67 -3.96 19.29
N ASP A 447 -7.54 -3.35 19.67
CA ASP A 447 -7.52 -1.97 20.14
C ASP A 447 -7.74 -0.94 19.01
N LYS A 448 -8.22 0.24 19.42
CA LYS A 448 -8.45 1.38 18.52
C LYS A 448 -7.18 2.21 18.37
N VAL A 449 -6.84 2.58 17.15
CA VAL A 449 -5.74 3.51 16.84
C VAL A 449 -6.32 4.91 16.66
N ASP A 450 -5.61 5.93 17.19
CA ASP A 450 -6.04 7.32 17.09
C ASP A 450 -5.97 7.81 15.63
N ASN A 451 -6.91 8.65 15.19
CA ASN A 451 -7.00 9.10 13.80
C ASN A 451 -5.74 9.85 13.33
N GLU A 452 -5.08 10.60 14.22
CA GLU A 452 -3.84 11.32 13.89
C GLU A 452 -2.67 10.38 13.58
N TYR A 453 -2.74 9.11 14.00
CA TYR A 453 -1.72 8.12 13.68
C TYR A 453 -1.87 7.59 12.26
N ILE A 454 -3.11 7.34 11.82
CA ILE A 454 -3.42 6.73 10.50
C ILE A 454 -3.34 7.71 9.32
N THR A 455 -3.26 9.02 9.58
CA THR A 455 -3.20 10.04 8.52
C THR A 455 -1.88 10.05 7.76
N LYS A 456 -0.78 9.54 8.33
CA LYS A 456 0.54 9.56 7.70
C LYS A 456 1.15 8.16 7.63
N PRO A 457 1.93 7.85 6.59
CA PRO A 457 2.75 6.65 6.57
C PRO A 457 3.77 6.70 7.70
N ARG A 458 4.06 5.55 8.30
CA ARG A 458 5.05 5.41 9.37
C ARG A 458 5.86 4.17 9.12
N LYS A 459 7.18 4.29 9.19
CA LYS A 459 8.10 3.17 9.04
C LYS A 459 8.48 2.62 10.40
N TRP A 460 8.91 1.37 10.39
CA TRP A 460 9.60 0.80 11.54
C TRP A 460 10.94 1.50 11.77
N GLU A 461 11.05 2.28 12.85
CA GLU A 461 12.31 2.91 13.24
C GLU A 461 12.84 2.41 14.58
N THR A 462 13.95 1.66 14.52
CA THR A 462 14.64 1.15 15.72
C THR A 462 15.09 2.26 16.66
N GLN A 463 15.37 3.47 16.14
CA GLN A 463 15.76 4.62 16.95
C GLN A 463 14.59 5.18 17.77
N SER A 464 13.37 5.20 17.23
CA SER A 464 12.16 5.57 17.97
C SER A 464 11.94 4.63 19.15
N ILE A 465 12.12 3.32 18.97
CA ILE A 465 12.00 2.33 20.05
C ILE A 465 13.07 2.56 21.13
N LYS A 466 14.34 2.73 20.74
CA LYS A 466 15.44 2.96 21.69
C LYS A 466 15.25 4.24 22.51
N SER A 467 14.84 5.32 21.86
CA SER A 467 14.57 6.60 22.56
C SER A 467 13.38 6.45 23.50
N PHE A 468 12.29 5.79 23.08
CA PHE A 468 11.15 5.50 23.94
C PHE A 468 11.55 4.72 25.21
N MET A 469 12.35 3.65 25.06
CA MET A 469 12.89 2.88 26.20
C MET A 469 13.69 3.75 27.18
N ALA A 470 14.52 4.67 26.66
CA ALA A 470 15.36 5.52 27.48
C ALA A 470 14.57 6.51 28.35
N TYR A 471 13.35 6.88 27.96
CA TYR A 471 12.49 7.76 28.77
C TYR A 471 11.55 6.97 29.68
N MET A 472 10.86 5.97 29.15
CA MET A 472 9.81 5.25 29.87
C MET A 472 10.36 4.15 30.79
N GLY A 473 11.51 3.54 30.45
CA GLY A 473 12.17 2.54 31.28
C GLY A 473 12.60 3.07 32.65
N PRO A 474 13.45 4.13 32.73
CA PRO A 474 13.87 4.71 34.00
C PRO A 474 12.70 5.22 34.85
N LEU A 475 11.65 5.75 34.21
CA LEU A 475 10.43 6.14 34.92
C LEU A 475 9.81 4.96 35.67
N SER A 476 9.65 3.82 35.00
CA SER A 476 9.15 2.60 35.65
C SER A 476 10.02 2.22 36.85
N SER A 477 11.34 2.23 36.67
CA SER A 477 12.28 1.85 37.72
C SER A 477 12.27 2.79 38.93
N VAL A 478 12.06 4.09 38.73
CA VAL A 478 11.91 5.03 39.86
C VAL A 478 10.74 4.63 40.75
N PHE A 479 9.60 4.23 40.16
CA PHE A 479 8.43 3.82 40.93
C PHE A 479 8.57 2.41 41.53
N ASP A 480 9.30 1.51 40.89
CA ASP A 480 9.71 0.25 41.52
C ASP A 480 10.58 0.50 42.75
N ILE A 481 11.56 1.40 42.66
CA ILE A 481 12.42 1.76 43.80
C ILE A 481 11.61 2.43 44.91
N LEU A 482 10.64 3.30 44.59
CA LEU A 482 9.72 3.85 45.59
C LEU A 482 8.90 2.75 46.27
N CYS A 483 8.45 1.74 45.51
CA CYS A 483 7.80 0.56 46.07
C CYS A 483 8.74 -0.19 47.02
N PHE A 484 10.01 -0.40 46.64
CA PHE A 484 11.02 -1.03 47.50
C PHE A 484 11.25 -0.25 48.80
N VAL A 485 11.34 1.08 48.72
CA VAL A 485 11.50 1.96 49.88
C VAL A 485 10.31 1.82 50.84
N VAL A 486 9.08 1.80 50.31
CA VAL A 486 7.87 1.59 51.12
C VAL A 486 7.85 0.21 51.76
N LEU A 487 8.16 -0.84 51.00
CA LEU A 487 8.19 -2.21 51.54
C LEU A 487 9.26 -2.37 52.61
N TRP A 488 10.42 -1.73 52.43
CA TRP A 488 11.54 -1.78 53.36
C TRP A 488 11.26 -1.00 54.65
N TRP A 489 10.82 0.25 54.54
CA TRP A 489 10.71 1.17 55.69
C TRP A 489 9.31 1.27 56.30
N ALA A 490 8.25 1.26 55.48
CA ALA A 490 6.87 1.42 55.97
C ALA A 490 6.23 0.08 56.35
N ILE A 491 6.51 -0.99 55.60
CA ILE A 491 6.02 -2.35 55.91
C ILE A 491 7.02 -3.12 56.79
N GLY A 492 8.30 -2.76 56.77
CA GLY A 492 9.32 -3.40 57.59
C GLY A 492 9.80 -4.75 57.03
N ALA A 493 9.60 -5.02 55.74
CA ALA A 493 10.05 -6.25 55.08
C ALA A 493 11.56 -6.19 54.73
N ASN A 494 12.39 -5.96 55.75
CA ASN A 494 13.84 -5.71 55.61
C ASN A 494 14.73 -6.91 56.03
N THR A 495 14.14 -7.99 56.53
CA THR A 495 14.85 -9.22 56.89
C THR A 495 14.62 -10.33 55.86
N VAL A 496 15.50 -11.34 55.84
CA VAL A 496 15.40 -12.49 54.92
C VAL A 496 14.10 -13.29 55.16
N GLU A 497 13.66 -13.41 56.41
CA GLU A 497 12.41 -14.09 56.78
C GLU A 497 11.16 -13.40 56.22
N LEU A 498 11.20 -12.06 56.11
CA LEU A 498 10.11 -11.26 55.55
C LEU A 498 10.24 -11.04 54.03
N SER A 499 11.23 -11.64 53.38
CA SER A 499 11.41 -11.55 51.93
C SER A 499 10.17 -11.97 51.12
N PRO A 500 9.34 -12.96 51.52
CA PRO A 500 8.13 -13.29 50.77
C PRO A 500 7.05 -12.19 50.80
N ILE A 501 7.05 -11.31 51.82
CA ILE A 501 6.16 -10.12 51.87
C ILE A 501 6.65 -9.07 50.89
N PHE A 502 7.97 -8.84 50.84
CA PHE A 502 8.58 -7.92 49.89
C PHE A 502 8.29 -8.35 48.44
N GLN A 503 8.50 -9.63 48.15
CA GLN A 503 8.22 -10.25 46.86
C GLN A 503 6.75 -10.10 46.46
N SER A 504 5.83 -10.35 47.40
CA SER A 504 4.38 -10.16 47.19
C SER A 504 4.03 -8.70 46.86
N GLY A 505 4.60 -7.76 47.59
CA GLY A 505 4.36 -6.33 47.39
C GLY A 505 4.80 -5.85 46.01
N TRP A 506 5.99 -6.27 45.61
CA TRP A 506 6.50 -5.94 44.29
C TRP A 506 5.77 -6.68 43.17
N PHE A 507 5.37 -7.94 43.37
CA PHE A 507 4.55 -8.68 42.40
C PHE A 507 3.21 -7.98 42.12
N VAL A 508 2.50 -7.55 43.16
CA VAL A 508 1.23 -6.83 43.01
C VAL A 508 1.44 -5.49 42.35
N PHE A 509 2.39 -4.69 42.85
CA PHE A 509 2.68 -3.38 42.28
C PHE A 509 3.14 -3.49 40.82
N GLY A 510 4.07 -4.39 40.52
CA GLY A 510 4.61 -4.62 39.18
C GLY A 510 3.53 -5.03 38.19
N THR A 511 2.66 -5.98 38.56
CA THR A 511 1.56 -6.41 37.70
C THR A 511 0.55 -5.28 37.45
N VAL A 512 0.10 -4.60 38.51
CA VAL A 512 -0.94 -3.55 38.39
C VAL A 512 -0.39 -2.31 37.68
N SER A 513 0.86 -1.91 37.97
CA SER A 513 1.51 -0.80 37.28
C SER A 513 1.70 -1.12 35.80
N GLN A 514 2.15 -2.33 35.44
CA GLN A 514 2.30 -2.75 34.05
C GLN A 514 0.96 -2.70 33.30
N VAL A 515 -0.11 -3.21 33.90
CA VAL A 515 -1.47 -3.09 33.34
C VAL A 515 -1.90 -1.63 33.14
N LEU A 516 -1.55 -0.74 34.08
CA LEU A 516 -1.83 0.69 33.97
C LEU A 516 -1.05 1.34 32.83
N VAL A 517 0.22 0.97 32.63
CA VAL A 517 1.06 1.46 31.51
C VAL A 517 0.43 1.16 30.17
N ILE A 518 -0.19 -0.02 30.01
CA ILE A 518 -0.84 -0.42 28.75
C ILE A 518 -1.75 0.69 28.27
N HIS A 519 -2.60 1.21 29.17
CA HIS A 519 -3.55 2.26 28.84
C HIS A 519 -2.89 3.62 28.57
N ILE A 520 -1.71 3.88 29.15
CA ILE A 520 -0.97 5.13 28.96
C ILE A 520 -0.22 5.14 27.63
N ILE A 521 0.45 4.04 27.25
CA ILE A 521 1.24 3.93 26.02
C ILE A 521 0.34 3.85 24.78
N ARG A 522 -0.84 3.26 24.91
CA ARG A 522 -1.80 3.07 23.82
C ARG A 522 -2.18 4.33 23.04
N THR A 523 -2.08 5.51 23.65
CA THR A 523 -2.55 6.77 23.04
C THR A 523 -1.70 7.95 23.45
N ALA A 524 -1.47 8.87 22.51
CA ALA A 524 -0.84 10.16 22.79
C ALA A 524 -1.75 11.05 23.68
N LYS A 525 -3.06 10.82 23.63
CA LYS A 525 -4.10 11.58 24.35
C LYS A 525 -4.19 11.16 25.81
N THR A 526 -5.01 11.84 26.62
CA THR A 526 -5.26 11.41 28.00
C THR A 526 -6.11 10.13 28.00
N PRO A 527 -5.62 9.03 28.59
CA PRO A 527 -6.34 7.75 28.58
C PRO A 527 -7.68 7.84 29.33
N PHE A 528 -8.65 7.03 28.92
CA PHE A 528 -10.02 6.92 29.44
C PHE A 528 -10.94 8.13 29.22
N LEU A 529 -10.38 9.33 29.14
CA LEU A 529 -11.08 10.59 28.89
C LEU A 529 -11.21 10.88 27.39
N GLN A 530 -10.07 10.93 26.69
CA GLN A 530 -9.99 11.35 25.28
C GLN A 530 -9.87 10.17 24.31
N SER A 531 -9.30 9.05 24.75
CA SER A 531 -9.23 7.81 23.96
C SER A 531 -9.50 6.62 24.88
N ARG A 532 -10.48 5.80 24.51
CA ARG A 532 -10.90 4.61 25.27
C ARG A 532 -10.38 3.34 24.61
N SER A 533 -9.89 2.41 25.42
CA SER A 533 -9.45 1.08 24.97
C SER A 533 -10.60 0.29 24.37
N SER A 534 -10.28 -0.72 23.58
CA SER A 534 -11.26 -1.73 23.19
C SER A 534 -11.81 -2.46 24.43
N VAL A 535 -13.03 -2.97 24.31
CA VAL A 535 -13.68 -3.75 25.38
C VAL A 535 -12.87 -5.00 25.74
N PRO A 536 -12.33 -5.78 24.78
CA PRO A 536 -11.47 -6.92 25.12
C PRO A 536 -10.24 -6.52 25.92
N LEU A 537 -9.57 -5.41 25.55
CA LEU A 537 -8.39 -4.93 26.27
C LEU A 537 -8.74 -4.43 27.67
N LEU A 538 -9.87 -3.75 27.84
CA LEU A 538 -10.33 -3.31 29.17
C LEU A 538 -10.63 -4.50 30.08
N ILE A 539 -11.32 -5.52 29.57
CA ILE A 539 -11.68 -6.71 30.33
C ILE A 539 -10.42 -7.47 30.75
N SER A 540 -9.49 -7.73 29.82
CA SER A 540 -8.26 -8.47 30.12
C SER A 540 -7.39 -7.74 31.14
N THR A 541 -7.24 -6.42 31.00
CA THR A 541 -6.46 -5.61 31.94
C THR A 541 -7.07 -5.55 33.34
N VAL A 542 -8.38 -5.28 33.45
CA VAL A 542 -9.08 -5.26 34.75
C VAL A 542 -9.05 -6.64 35.40
N MET A 543 -9.28 -7.70 34.64
CA MET A 543 -9.24 -9.08 35.17
C MET A 543 -7.87 -9.41 35.77
N VAL A 544 -6.78 -9.11 35.06
CA VAL A 544 -5.41 -9.37 35.55
C VAL A 544 -5.08 -8.52 36.78
N ALA A 545 -5.47 -7.25 36.80
CA ALA A 545 -5.27 -6.39 37.97
C ALA A 545 -6.00 -6.92 39.20
N VAL A 546 -7.26 -7.36 39.03
CA VAL A 546 -8.06 -7.98 40.11
C VAL A 546 -7.42 -9.28 40.59
N ILE A 547 -7.01 -10.16 39.66
CA ILE A 547 -6.33 -11.42 40.00
C ILE A 547 -5.06 -11.14 40.81
N SER A 548 -4.23 -10.21 40.38
CA SER A 548 -2.98 -9.87 41.07
C SER A 548 -3.23 -9.37 42.50
N ILE A 549 -4.20 -8.47 42.68
CA ILE A 549 -4.59 -7.95 44.00
C ILE A 549 -5.16 -9.08 44.88
N VAL A 550 -6.05 -9.92 44.34
CA VAL A 550 -6.65 -11.04 45.09
C VAL A 550 -5.56 -12.04 45.51
N VAL A 551 -4.63 -12.38 44.62
CA VAL A 551 -3.53 -13.31 44.95
C VAL A 551 -2.64 -12.71 46.04
N GLY A 552 -2.18 -11.46 45.89
CA GLY A 552 -1.23 -10.86 46.83
C GLY A 552 -1.79 -10.55 48.22
N PHE A 553 -3.09 -10.24 48.35
CA PHE A 553 -3.74 -9.97 49.64
C PHE A 553 -4.45 -11.20 50.25
N SER A 554 -4.31 -12.38 49.66
CA SER A 554 -4.93 -13.61 50.17
C SER A 554 -3.91 -14.72 50.43
N ARG A 555 -4.39 -15.83 51.02
CA ARG A 555 -3.57 -17.04 51.24
C ARG A 555 -3.13 -17.72 49.94
N LEU A 556 -3.68 -17.31 48.78
CA LEU A 556 -3.27 -17.83 47.48
C LEU A 556 -1.81 -17.46 47.14
N ALA A 557 -1.29 -16.37 47.72
CA ALA A 557 0.12 -15.97 47.59
C ALA A 557 1.10 -17.11 47.96
N VAL A 558 0.74 -17.94 48.94
CA VAL A 558 1.59 -19.05 49.43
C VAL A 558 1.88 -20.08 48.32
N GLY A 559 0.97 -20.24 47.36
CA GLY A 559 1.16 -21.15 46.22
C GLY A 559 2.28 -20.74 45.24
N ILE A 560 2.81 -19.52 45.36
CA ILE A 560 3.88 -18.96 44.51
C ILE A 560 5.06 -18.49 45.38
N ASP A 561 5.24 -19.12 46.54
CA ASP A 561 6.28 -18.78 47.53
C ASP A 561 6.24 -17.31 47.99
N MET A 562 5.03 -16.72 48.09
CA MET A 562 4.80 -15.37 48.61
C MET A 562 4.00 -15.41 49.92
N LEU A 563 4.06 -14.33 50.69
CA LEU A 563 3.19 -14.14 51.87
C LEU A 563 2.06 -13.15 51.56
N SER A 564 0.93 -13.30 52.27
CA SER A 564 -0.20 -12.37 52.16
C SER A 564 0.23 -10.97 52.62
N LEU A 565 -0.04 -9.98 51.78
CA LEU A 565 0.26 -8.58 52.10
C LEU A 565 -0.62 -8.07 53.25
N PRO A 566 -0.05 -7.26 54.16
CA PRO A 566 -0.85 -6.57 55.15
C PRO A 566 -1.70 -5.49 54.48
N LEU A 567 -2.95 -5.30 54.97
CA LEU A 567 -3.86 -4.27 54.45
C LEU A 567 -3.29 -2.84 54.58
N SER A 568 -2.30 -2.63 55.45
CA SER A 568 -1.57 -1.36 55.57
C SER A 568 -0.81 -0.97 54.30
N PHE A 569 -0.52 -1.92 53.40
CA PHE A 569 0.15 -1.65 52.12
C PHE A 569 -0.81 -1.10 51.04
N ALA A 570 -2.11 -1.37 51.13
CA ALA A 570 -3.10 -0.92 50.14
C ALA A 570 -3.11 0.61 49.87
N PRO A 571 -3.09 1.51 50.89
CA PRO A 571 -3.03 2.95 50.62
C PRO A 571 -1.73 3.38 49.94
N TRP A 572 -0.60 2.74 50.27
CA TRP A 572 0.68 3.00 49.61
C TRP A 572 0.66 2.55 48.16
N LEU A 573 0.12 1.36 47.89
CA LEU A 573 -0.06 0.85 46.53
C LEU A 573 -0.86 1.85 45.67
N ALA A 574 -1.98 2.34 46.17
CA ALA A 574 -2.79 3.34 45.47
C ALA A 574 -2.01 4.65 45.24
N LEU A 575 -1.28 5.15 46.25
CA LEU A 575 -0.50 6.37 46.15
C LEU A 575 0.60 6.27 45.07
N ILE A 576 1.35 5.17 45.07
CA ILE A 576 2.44 4.94 44.10
C ILE A 576 1.85 4.81 42.69
N LEU A 577 0.73 4.08 42.51
CA LEU A 577 0.07 3.94 41.20
C LEU A 577 -0.47 5.27 40.67
N VAL A 578 -1.07 6.11 41.52
CA VAL A 578 -1.53 7.45 41.13
C VAL A 578 -0.35 8.34 40.76
N GLY A 579 0.73 8.32 41.56
CA GLY A 579 1.95 9.03 41.23
C GLY A 579 2.52 8.59 39.89
N TYR A 580 2.57 7.28 39.65
CA TYR A 580 3.07 6.69 38.42
C TYR A 580 2.24 7.13 37.21
N PHE A 581 0.92 7.11 37.33
CA PHE A 581 0.01 7.61 36.30
C PHE A 581 0.31 9.08 35.95
N LEU A 582 0.36 9.95 36.96
CA LEU A 582 0.56 11.39 36.77
C LEU A 582 1.92 11.71 36.14
N PHE A 583 3.00 11.12 36.66
CA PHE A 583 4.35 11.34 36.12
C PHE A 583 4.49 10.77 34.71
N SER A 584 3.86 9.64 34.41
CA SER A 584 3.82 9.09 33.06
C SER A 584 3.12 10.04 32.08
N GLN A 585 2.04 10.72 32.48
CA GLN A 585 1.42 11.75 31.63
C GLN A 585 2.37 12.94 31.38
N VAL A 586 3.14 13.37 32.39
CA VAL A 586 4.11 14.47 32.26
C VAL A 586 5.24 14.10 31.30
N ILE A 587 5.84 12.92 31.48
CA ILE A 587 6.91 12.43 30.60
C ILE A 587 6.41 12.21 29.19
N LYS A 588 5.20 11.69 29.01
CA LYS A 588 4.57 11.59 27.70
C LYS A 588 4.49 12.95 27.00
N LYS A 589 4.03 13.99 27.69
CA LYS A 589 3.97 15.35 27.12
C LYS A 589 5.35 15.86 26.72
N PHE A 590 6.38 15.61 27.54
CA PHE A 590 7.75 16.00 27.23
C PHE A 590 8.31 15.24 26.02
N TYR A 591 8.09 13.93 25.95
CA TYR A 591 8.50 13.07 24.86
C TYR A 591 7.89 13.53 23.52
N ILE A 592 6.57 13.73 23.50
CA ILE A 592 5.85 14.21 22.31
C ILE A 592 6.38 15.59 21.87
N LYS A 593 6.64 16.50 22.82
CA LYS A 593 7.19 17.82 22.49
C LYS A 593 8.59 17.74 21.87
N ARG A 594 9.41 16.76 22.28
CA ARG A 594 10.79 16.61 21.80
C ARG A 594 10.88 15.88 20.46
N TYR A 595 10.09 14.83 20.27
CA TYR A 595 10.20 13.93 19.11
C TYR A 595 9.07 14.13 18.09
N GLY A 596 8.02 14.88 18.41
CA GLY A 596 6.88 15.13 17.51
C GLY A 596 5.92 13.94 17.37
N GLU A 597 6.24 12.79 17.94
CA GLU A 597 5.45 11.56 17.87
C GLU A 597 5.39 10.83 19.23
N TRP A 598 4.44 9.90 19.35
CA TRP A 598 4.28 9.06 20.54
C TRP A 598 4.48 7.57 20.20
N LEU A 599 3.60 7.04 19.35
CA LEU A 599 3.63 5.67 18.83
C LEU A 599 4.52 5.53 17.61
#